data_AF-A0A957HP15-F1
#
_entry.id   AF-A0A957HP15-F1
#
_cell.length_a   1.000
_cell.length_b   1.000
_cell.length_c   1.000
_cell.angle_alpha   90.00
_cell.angle_beta   90.00
_cell.angle_gamma   90.00
#
_symmetry.space_group_name_H-M   'P 1'
#
loop_
_entity.id
_entity.type
_entity.pdbx_description
1 polymer ?
#
loop_
_entity_poly.entity_id
_entity_poly.type
_entity_poly.pdbx_seq_one_letter_code
_entity_poly.pdbx_strand_id
1 'polypeptide(L)'
;WLLIMSFPVAALVLATQQQIELGNDARNHIRIFLVQGSDAQGIGFEWARPISMNSKSCATTSVNYFLWEGTAEPANFCQCYDPITGDLIPDIFASCNN
;
A
#
# COMPACT_ATOMS: atom_id res chain seq x y z
N TRP A 1 20.84 12.92 -14.94
CA TRP A 1 20.91 11.96 -16.06
C TRP A 1 20.41 10.57 -15.66
N LEU A 2 20.88 9.97 -14.55
CA LEU A 2 20.41 8.65 -14.07
C LEU A 2 18.88 8.57 -13.90
N LEU A 3 18.24 9.61 -13.34
CA LEU A 3 16.78 9.67 -13.18
C LEU A 3 15.99 9.62 -14.50
N ILE A 4 16.54 10.19 -15.57
CA ILE A 4 15.89 10.22 -16.89
C ILE A 4 15.90 8.82 -17.51
N MET A 5 16.97 8.06 -17.30
CA MET A 5 17.10 6.70 -17.80
C MET A 5 16.42 5.67 -16.86
N SER A 6 16.32 5.94 -15.56
CA SER A 6 15.63 5.04 -14.62
C SER A 6 14.12 5.06 -14.81
N PHE A 7 13.55 6.18 -15.24
CA PHE A 7 12.12 6.32 -15.46
C PHE A 7 11.55 5.31 -16.49
N PRO A 8 12.08 5.20 -17.73
CA PRO A 8 11.57 4.23 -18.70
C PRO A 8 11.81 2.78 -18.28
N VAL A 9 12.91 2.48 -17.58
CA VAL A 9 13.19 1.14 -17.06
C VAL A 9 12.18 0.76 -15.96
N ALA A 10 11.91 1.68 -15.02
CA ALA A 10 10.90 1.47 -13.99
C ALA A 10 9.51 1.28 -14.61
N ALA A 11 9.13 2.11 -15.59
CA ALA A 11 7.86 1.98 -16.30
C ALA A 11 7.72 0.61 -16.99
N LEU A 12 8.79 0.11 -17.63
CA LEU A 12 8.79 -1.20 -18.28
C LEU A 12 8.69 -2.35 -17.26
N VAL A 13 9.37 -2.23 -16.11
CA VAL A 13 9.26 -3.21 -15.02
C VAL A 13 7.84 -3.23 -14.45
N LEU A 14 7.24 -2.07 -14.17
CA LEU A 14 5.83 -2.00 -13.72
C LEU A 14 4.87 -2.63 -14.74
N ALA A 15 5.09 -2.40 -16.04
CA ALA A 15 4.26 -2.97 -17.09
C ALA A 15 4.35 -4.51 -17.15
N THR A 16 5.51 -5.09 -16.84
CA THR A 16 5.73 -6.55 -16.89
C THR A 16 5.33 -7.28 -15.62
N GLN A 17 5.59 -6.70 -14.44
CA GLN A 17 5.32 -7.34 -13.16
C GLN A 17 3.94 -6.99 -12.60
N GLN A 18 3.31 -5.92 -13.09
CA GLN A 18 2.02 -5.35 -12.66
C GLN A 18 1.97 -4.90 -11.18
N GLN A 19 2.87 -5.41 -10.33
CA GLN A 19 3.01 -5.08 -8.94
C GLN A 19 4.49 -5.19 -8.54
N ILE A 20 4.94 -4.23 -7.74
CA ILE A 20 6.25 -4.20 -7.10
C ILE A 20 5.98 -4.05 -5.61
N GLU A 21 6.32 -5.08 -4.85
CA GLU A 21 6.23 -5.06 -3.39
C GLU A 21 7.63 -4.97 -2.80
N LEU A 22 7.84 -3.94 -1.98
CA LEU A 22 9.08 -3.62 -1.29
C LEU A 22 8.80 -3.72 0.21
N GLY A 23 9.06 -4.89 0.79
CA GLY A 23 8.86 -5.17 2.21
C GLY A 23 9.00 -6.65 2.49
N ASN A 24 9.45 -7.02 3.68
CA ASN A 24 9.55 -8.42 4.12
C ASN A 24 8.46 -8.78 5.14
N ASP A 25 7.58 -7.83 5.47
CA ASP A 25 6.59 -7.96 6.52
C ASP A 25 5.27 -7.36 6.05
N ALA A 26 4.18 -8.10 6.25
CA ALA A 26 2.82 -7.62 5.96
C ALA A 26 2.49 -6.31 6.70
N ARG A 27 3.23 -5.99 7.78
CA ARG A 27 3.07 -4.79 8.61
C ARG A 27 3.89 -3.57 8.15
N ASN A 28 4.91 -3.77 7.31
CA ASN A 28 5.78 -2.71 6.82
C ASN A 28 6.23 -3.00 5.38
N HIS A 29 5.39 -2.61 4.43
CA HIS A 29 5.68 -2.78 3.01
C HIS A 29 5.21 -1.57 2.22
N ILE A 30 5.89 -1.33 1.12
CA ILE A 30 5.50 -0.37 0.10
C ILE A 30 5.18 -1.18 -1.15
N ARG A 31 3.94 -1.10 -1.61
CA ARG A 31 3.49 -1.80 -2.80
C ARG A 31 3.05 -0.80 -3.85
N ILE A 32 3.66 -0.90 -5.03
CA ILE A 32 3.32 -0.09 -6.20
C ILE A 32 2.70 -1.05 -7.20
N PHE A 33 1.49 -0.77 -7.65
CA PHE A 33 0.79 -1.64 -8.60
C PHE A 33 0.20 -0.82 -9.74
N LEU A 34 0.10 -1.43 -10.91
CA LEU A 34 -0.49 -0.79 -12.07
C LEU A 34 -2.00 -1.06 -12.06
N VAL A 35 -2.79 0.01 -12.13
CA VAL A 35 -4.25 -0.07 -12.26
C VAL A 35 -4.55 -0.09 -13.75
N GLN A 36 -5.06 -1.22 -14.25
CA GLN A 36 -5.48 -1.42 -15.64
C GLN A 36 -6.90 -1.98 -15.69
N GLY A 37 -7.86 -1.18 -15.24
CA GLY A 37 -9.29 -1.49 -15.35
C GLY A 37 -9.88 -1.01 -16.67
N SER A 38 -11.09 -1.45 -17.01
CA SER A 38 -11.84 -0.90 -18.16
C SER A 38 -12.17 0.58 -17.99
N ASP A 39 -12.31 1.03 -16.74
CA ASP A 39 -12.82 2.36 -16.39
C ASP A 39 -11.76 3.24 -15.72
N ALA A 40 -10.57 2.70 -15.43
CA ALA A 40 -9.49 3.41 -14.76
C ALA A 40 -8.11 2.87 -15.15
N GLN A 41 -7.22 3.78 -15.53
CA GLN A 41 -5.81 3.50 -15.77
C GLN A 41 -4.92 4.39 -14.93
N GLY A 42 -3.94 3.78 -14.28
CA GLY A 42 -3.06 4.51 -13.40
C GLY A 42 -2.03 3.67 -12.67
N ILE A 43 -1.45 4.28 -11.65
CA ILE A 43 -0.55 3.64 -10.69
C ILE A 43 -1.19 3.76 -9.31
N GLY A 44 -1.35 2.62 -8.64
CA GLY A 44 -1.68 2.52 -7.22
C GLY A 44 -0.40 2.49 -6.39
N PHE A 45 -0.42 3.22 -5.29
CA PHE A 45 0.64 3.28 -4.31
C PHE A 45 0.05 2.93 -2.94
N GLU A 46 0.45 1.79 -2.40
CA GLU A 46 0.07 1.28 -1.09
C GLU A 46 1.29 1.36 -0.16
N TRP A 47 1.09 1.93 1.01
CA TRP A 47 2.11 2.02 2.03
C TRP A 47 1.55 1.56 3.37
N ALA A 48 2.03 0.41 3.84
CA ALA A 48 1.79 -0.10 5.17
C ALA A 48 2.93 0.32 6.11
N ARG A 49 2.60 0.91 7.25
CA ARG A 49 3.55 1.25 8.30
C ARG A 49 3.05 0.77 9.67
N PRO A 50 3.93 0.21 10.52
CA PRO A 50 3.55 -0.22 11.85
C PRO A 50 3.39 0.98 12.78
N ILE A 51 2.32 1.00 13.57
CA ILE A 51 2.07 1.94 14.66
C ILE A 51 1.99 1.12 15.94
N SER A 52 2.86 1.45 16.90
CA SER A 52 2.80 0.88 18.24
C SER A 52 1.81 1.69 19.08
N MET A 53 0.63 1.13 19.35
CA MET A 53 -0.35 1.73 20.27
C MET A 53 -0.61 0.75 21.42
N ASN A 54 -0.40 1.22 22.65
CA ASN A 54 -0.85 0.57 23.90
C ASN A 54 -0.79 -0.97 23.87
N SER A 55 0.39 -1.54 23.72
CA SER A 55 0.66 -2.99 23.73
C SER A 55 0.09 -3.84 22.57
N LYS A 56 -0.49 -3.22 21.53
CA LYS A 56 -0.94 -3.89 20.30
C LYS A 56 -0.09 -3.47 19.11
N SER A 57 0.24 -4.43 18.23
CA SER A 57 0.95 -4.16 16.98
C SER A 57 -0.07 -3.83 15.91
N CYS A 58 -0.31 -2.54 15.67
CA CYS A 58 -1.19 -2.11 14.58
C CYS A 58 -0.37 -1.72 13.36
N ALA A 59 -0.93 -1.89 12.17
CA ALA A 59 -0.40 -1.37 10.92
C ALA A 59 -1.45 -0.45 10.29
N THR A 60 -1.03 0.74 9.89
CA THR A 60 -1.87 1.60 9.05
C THR A 60 -1.42 1.41 7.61
N THR A 61 -2.38 1.15 6.73
CA THR A 61 -2.17 0.98 5.31
C THR A 61 -2.86 2.11 4.59
N SER A 62 -2.06 2.93 3.90
CA SER A 62 -2.53 4.04 3.10
C SER A 62 -2.40 3.69 1.62
N VAL A 63 -3.53 3.67 0.92
CA VAL A 63 -3.60 3.40 -0.52
C VAL A 63 -3.99 4.69 -1.23
N ASN A 64 -3.11 5.15 -2.11
CA ASN A 64 -3.30 6.31 -2.95
C ASN A 64 -3.25 5.89 -4.41
N TYR A 65 -4.00 6.59 -5.24
CA TYR A 65 -4.07 6.31 -6.67
C TYR A 65 -3.65 7.54 -7.46
N PHE A 66 -2.71 7.35 -8.37
CA PHE A 66 -2.34 8.32 -9.39
C PHE A 66 -2.85 7.80 -10.74
N LEU A 67 -4.08 8.18 -11.07
CA LEU A 67 -4.74 7.81 -12.31
C LEU A 67 -4.53 8.90 -13.36
N TRP A 68 -4.23 8.50 -14.60
CA TRP A 68 -4.30 9.39 -15.77
C TRP A 68 -5.61 9.22 -16.54
N GLU A 69 -6.37 8.16 -16.26
CA GLU A 69 -7.69 7.91 -16.79
C GLU A 69 -8.58 7.31 -15.68
N GLY A 70 -9.81 7.81 -15.55
CA GLY A 70 -10.73 7.40 -14.50
C GLY A 70 -10.55 8.14 -13.16
N THR A 71 -11.30 7.70 -12.14
CA THR A 71 -11.30 8.27 -10.79
C THR A 71 -11.27 7.15 -9.74
N ALA A 72 -10.41 7.29 -8.73
CA ALA A 72 -10.38 6.42 -7.56
C ALA A 72 -10.16 7.26 -6.30
N GLU A 73 -10.81 6.87 -5.21
CA GLU A 73 -10.66 7.54 -3.92
C GLU A 73 -9.50 6.94 -3.14
N PRO A 74 -8.62 7.77 -2.55
CA PRO A 74 -7.59 7.28 -1.66
C PRO A 74 -8.25 6.66 -0.42
N ALA A 75 -7.73 5.52 0.02
CA ALA A 75 -8.30 4.77 1.11
C ALA A 75 -7.23 4.52 2.17
N ASN A 76 -7.62 4.72 3.44
CA ASN A 76 -6.76 4.46 4.58
C ASN A 76 -7.45 3.42 5.45
N PHE A 77 -6.74 2.33 5.72
CA PHE A 77 -7.22 1.24 6.55
C PHE A 77 -6.27 1.02 7.72
N CYS A 78 -6.81 0.52 8.82
CA CYS A 78 -6.06 0.22 10.01
C CYS A 78 -6.30 -1.21 10.42
N GLN A 79 -5.25 -2.01 10.39
CA GLN A 79 -5.31 -3.41 10.77
C GLN A 79 -4.48 -3.60 12.03
N CYS A 80 -5.15 -3.99 13.12
CA CYS A 80 -4.46 -4.34 14.35
C CYS A 80 -4.24 -5.84 14.41
N TYR A 81 -3.05 -6.24 14.83
CA TYR A 81 -2.66 -7.64 14.99
C TYR A 81 -2.53 -7.97 16.47
N ASP A 82 -3.00 -9.15 16.86
CA ASP A 82 -2.79 -9.66 18.21
C ASP A 82 -1.29 -10.01 18.38
N PRO A 83 -0.60 -9.46 19.41
CA PRO A 83 0.82 -9.73 19.62
C PRO A 83 1.12 -11.20 19.99
N ILE A 84 0.11 -11.97 20.40
CA ILE A 84 0.26 -13.37 20.83
C ILE A 84 -0.04 -14.33 19.68
N THR A 85 -1.12 -14.10 18.92
CA THR A 85 -1.51 -15.02 17.83
C THR A 85 -1.07 -14.56 16.45
N GLY A 86 -0.75 -13.28 16.26
CA GLY A 86 -0.46 -12.71 14.94
C GLY A 86 -1.68 -12.57 14.04
N ASP A 87 -2.89 -12.85 14.55
CA ASP A 87 -4.13 -12.75 13.81
C ASP A 87 -4.64 -11.31 13.71
N LEU A 88 -5.45 -11.06 12.68
CA LEU A 88 -6.16 -9.81 12.46
C LEU A 88 -7.25 -9.63 13.55
N ILE A 89 -7.17 -8.54 14.29
CA ILE A 89 -8.22 -8.10 15.22
C ILE A 89 -9.25 -7.29 14.41
N PRO A 90 -10.54 -7.68 14.37
CA PRO A 90 -11.55 -7.02 13.55
C PRO A 90 -11.74 -5.53 13.89
N ASP A 91 -11.97 -4.73 12.85
CA ASP A 91 -11.93 -3.25 12.77
C ASP A 91 -12.77 -2.45 13.78
N ILE A 92 -13.64 -3.11 14.56
CA ILE A 92 -14.54 -2.47 15.53
C ILE A 92 -13.80 -1.71 16.65
N PHE A 93 -12.51 -1.96 16.83
CA PHE A 93 -11.65 -1.31 17.84
C PHE A 93 -10.38 -0.67 17.27
N ALA A 94 -10.21 -0.66 15.94
CA ALA A 94 -8.98 -0.20 15.28
C ALA A 94 -9.04 1.30 14.94
N SER A 95 -9.20 2.18 15.94
CA SER A 95 -8.98 3.61 15.70
C SER A 95 -7.47 3.89 15.73
N CYS A 96 -6.84 4.02 14.57
CA CYS A 96 -5.55 4.70 14.47
C CYS A 96 -5.73 6.21 14.60
N ASN A 97 -6.46 6.66 15.62
CA ASN A 97 -6.50 8.08 15.94
C ASN A 97 -5.28 8.38 16.80
N ASN A 98 -4.46 9.31 16.31
CA ASN A 98 -3.38 9.92 17.07
C ASN A 98 -3.95 10.61 18.32
#